data_AF-A0A832VZE0-F1
#
_entry.id   AF-A0A832VZE0-F1
#
_cell.length_a   1.000
_cell.length_b   1.000
_cell.length_c   1.000
_cell.angle_alpha   90.00
_cell.angle_beta   90.00
_cell.angle_gamma   90.00
#
_symmetry.space_group_name_H-M   'P 1'
#
loop_
_entity.id
_entity.type
_entity.pdbx_description
1 polymer ?
#
loop_
_entity_poly.entity_id
_entity_poly.type
_entity_poly.pdbx_seq_one_letter_code
_entity_poly.pdbx_strand_id
1 'polypeptide(L)'
;MSYSSAYHRLSYMRMLPATQNVSRGQSFTIDIEVSSSTPVHAAQYNITFDPSVFTAISQTKGAFLTSDGSPSLVVANNISTSYATYGETRTVTTDITGNGTLATLTFRVRDNATPGIYTLAFKPDNTILADTDTETISISISNAAVTVMNNTPPR
;
A
#
# COMPACT_ATOMS: atom_id res chain seq x y z
N MET A 1 -31.37 -17.54 -20.25
CA MET A 1 -30.56 -16.31 -20.07
C MET A 1 -29.48 -16.64 -19.05
N SER A 2 -28.30 -16.98 -19.55
CA SER A 2 -27.18 -17.45 -18.74
C SER A 2 -26.53 -16.24 -18.08
N TYR A 3 -26.55 -16.17 -16.75
CA TYR A 3 -25.75 -15.22 -16.00
C TYR A 3 -24.28 -15.61 -16.16
N SER A 4 -23.60 -15.05 -17.16
CA SER A 4 -22.14 -15.06 -17.18
C SER A 4 -21.68 -13.86 -16.37
N SER A 5 -21.45 -14.07 -15.07
CA SER A 5 -20.66 -13.16 -14.28
C SER A 5 -19.21 -13.28 -14.75
N ALA A 6 -18.90 -12.61 -15.85
CA ALA A 6 -17.52 -12.28 -16.19
C ALA A 6 -17.05 -11.29 -15.12
N TYR A 7 -16.63 -11.82 -13.97
CA TYR A 7 -15.76 -11.09 -13.07
C TYR A 7 -14.48 -10.84 -13.86
N HIS A 8 -14.40 -9.71 -14.55
CA HIS A 8 -13.12 -9.08 -14.77
C HIS A 8 -12.49 -9.02 -13.38
N ARG A 9 -11.44 -9.80 -13.14
CA ARG A 9 -10.69 -9.72 -11.89
C ARG A 9 -10.05 -8.34 -11.89
N LEU A 10 -10.78 -7.38 -11.32
CA LEU A 10 -10.39 -5.98 -11.29
C LEU A 10 -9.01 -5.89 -10.67
N SER A 11 -8.11 -5.20 -11.35
CA SER A 11 -6.82 -4.85 -10.77
C SER A 11 -7.06 -3.96 -9.56
N TYR A 12 -6.27 -4.14 -8.51
CA TYR A 12 -6.42 -3.38 -7.28
C TYR A 12 -5.10 -3.08 -6.62
N MET A 13 -5.12 -2.03 -5.80
CA MET A 13 -4.13 -1.79 -4.76
C MET A 13 -4.84 -1.72 -3.41
N ARG A 14 -4.34 -2.43 -2.41
CA ARG A 14 -4.95 -2.41 -1.07
C ARG A 14 -3.91 -2.40 0.04
N MET A 15 -4.31 -1.87 1.18
CA MET A 15 -3.53 -1.92 2.41
C MET A 15 -3.91 -3.17 3.22
N LEU A 16 -2.91 -3.93 3.67
CA LEU A 16 -3.08 -5.07 4.56
C LEU A 16 -2.24 -4.94 5.84
N PRO A 17 -2.74 -5.36 7.01
CA PRO A 17 -4.12 -5.78 7.25
C PRO A 17 -5.10 -4.60 7.05
N ALA A 18 -6.30 -4.89 6.53
CA ALA A 18 -7.33 -3.86 6.27
C ALA A 18 -7.83 -3.21 7.57
N THR A 19 -7.80 -3.95 8.66
CA THR A 19 -8.07 -3.46 10.01
C THR A 19 -7.08 -4.04 10.99
N GLN A 20 -6.57 -3.24 11.92
CA GLN A 20 -5.77 -3.73 13.03
C GLN A 20 -5.92 -2.89 14.28
N ASN A 21 -5.72 -3.51 15.44
CA ASN A 21 -5.76 -2.83 16.73
C ASN A 21 -4.34 -2.67 17.26
N VAL A 22 -3.95 -1.45 17.60
CA VAL A 22 -2.58 -1.12 18.01
C VAL A 22 -2.61 -0.19 19.22
N SER A 23 -1.85 -0.51 20.26
CA SER A 23 -1.74 0.34 21.44
C SER A 23 -0.82 1.54 21.19
N ARG A 24 -1.03 2.62 21.93
CA ARG A 24 -0.10 3.76 21.98
C ARG A 24 1.35 3.31 22.22
N GLY A 25 2.28 3.93 21.51
CA GLY A 25 3.71 3.63 21.63
C GLY A 25 4.14 2.31 20.98
N GLN A 26 3.23 1.56 20.37
CA GLN A 26 3.57 0.36 19.60
C GLN A 26 3.78 0.70 18.12
N SER A 27 4.62 -0.09 17.48
CA SER A 27 4.80 -0.07 16.03
C SER A 27 3.93 -1.13 15.37
N PHE A 28 3.54 -0.87 14.14
CA PHE A 28 2.79 -1.80 13.29
C PHE A 28 3.21 -1.63 11.83
N THR A 29 2.87 -2.62 11.01
CA THR A 29 3.16 -2.59 9.57
C THR A 29 1.88 -2.57 8.74
N ILE A 30 2.00 -2.03 7.53
CA ILE A 30 1.01 -2.10 6.46
C ILE A 30 1.72 -2.52 5.19
N ASP A 31 1.26 -3.61 4.59
CA ASP A 31 1.65 -4.02 3.25
C ASP A 31 0.75 -3.35 2.22
N ILE A 32 1.39 -2.82 1.18
CA ILE A 32 0.71 -2.35 -0.03
C ILE A 32 0.71 -3.50 -1.02
N GLU A 33 -0.42 -4.18 -1.09
CA GLU A 33 -0.62 -5.30 -2.00
C GLU A 33 -1.16 -4.79 -3.33
N VAL A 34 -0.58 -5.29 -4.42
CA VAL A 34 -1.10 -5.16 -5.78
C VAL A 34 -1.65 -6.51 -6.22
N SER A 35 -2.79 -6.50 -6.90
CA SER A 35 -3.20 -7.61 -7.76
C SER A 35 -3.63 -7.08 -9.11
N SER A 36 -3.16 -7.70 -10.18
CA SER A 36 -3.54 -7.31 -11.53
C SER A 36 -3.59 -8.52 -12.46
N SER A 37 -4.65 -8.60 -13.25
CA SER A 37 -4.73 -9.50 -14.41
C SER A 37 -4.26 -8.84 -15.70
N THR A 38 -4.17 -7.51 -15.72
CA THR A 38 -3.50 -6.72 -16.76
C THR A 38 -1.99 -6.66 -16.48
N PRO A 39 -1.12 -6.79 -17.50
CA PRO A 39 0.32 -6.71 -17.30
C PRO A 39 0.75 -5.35 -16.72
N VAL A 40 1.60 -5.37 -15.68
CA VAL A 40 2.07 -4.19 -14.95
C VAL A 40 3.56 -4.03 -15.14
N HIS A 41 3.99 -2.81 -15.41
CA HIS A 41 5.39 -2.42 -15.54
C HIS A 41 5.86 -1.50 -14.40
N ALA A 42 5.00 -0.57 -14.02
CA ALA A 42 5.28 0.44 -13.02
C ALA A 42 4.10 0.57 -12.06
N ALA A 43 4.42 0.92 -10.81
CA ALA A 43 3.44 1.16 -9.77
C ALA A 43 3.86 2.35 -8.93
N GLN A 44 2.90 3.20 -8.56
CA GLN A 44 3.11 4.28 -7.60
C GLN A 44 1.92 4.40 -6.65
N TYR A 45 2.19 4.95 -5.46
CA TYR A 45 1.15 5.40 -4.55
C TYR A 45 1.59 6.59 -3.71
N ASN A 46 0.59 7.38 -3.28
CA ASN A 46 0.70 8.31 -2.18
C ASN A 46 -0.28 7.92 -1.08
N ILE A 47 0.21 7.81 0.15
CA ILE A 47 -0.58 7.53 1.35
C ILE A 47 -0.58 8.75 2.25
N THR A 48 -1.73 9.05 2.85
CA THR A 48 -1.88 10.07 3.89
C THR A 48 -2.37 9.46 5.19
N PHE A 49 -1.96 10.09 6.30
CA PHE A 49 -2.26 9.64 7.66
C PHE A 49 -2.26 10.82 8.63
N ASP A 50 -2.92 10.67 9.78
CA ASP A 50 -3.00 11.70 10.80
C ASP A 50 -1.66 11.86 11.54
N PRO A 51 -0.96 13.00 11.39
CA PRO A 51 0.34 13.24 12.04
C PRO A 51 0.23 13.55 13.54
N SER A 52 -0.96 13.63 14.12
CA SER A 52 -1.14 13.65 15.57
C SER A 52 -1.17 12.23 16.17
N VAL A 53 -1.36 11.22 15.32
CA VAL A 53 -1.60 9.82 15.73
C VAL A 53 -0.45 8.92 15.31
N PHE A 54 0.02 9.01 14.06
CA PHE A 54 1.00 8.08 13.49
C PHE A 54 2.29 8.76 13.05
N THR A 55 3.42 8.15 13.37
CA THR A 55 4.72 8.45 12.77
C THR A 55 5.06 7.33 11.81
N ALA A 56 5.25 7.63 10.53
CA ALA A 56 5.84 6.69 9.59
C ALA A 56 7.36 6.56 9.88
N ILE A 57 7.83 5.33 10.05
CA ILE A 57 9.22 5.01 10.45
C ILE A 57 10.04 4.60 9.23
N SER A 58 9.53 3.68 8.43
CA SER A 58 10.25 3.12 7.29
C SER A 58 9.29 2.63 6.22
N GLN A 59 9.81 2.52 5.00
CA GLN A 59 9.11 1.96 3.85
C GLN A 59 10.11 1.15 3.03
N THR A 60 9.84 -0.15 2.89
CA THR A 60 10.72 -1.12 2.25
C THR A 60 10.06 -1.70 1.00
N LYS A 61 10.85 -1.85 -0.06
CA LYS A 61 10.44 -2.50 -1.30
C LYS A 61 9.98 -3.95 -1.06
N GLY A 62 8.86 -4.31 -1.66
CA GLY A 62 8.34 -5.67 -1.75
C GLY A 62 8.77 -6.37 -3.05
N ALA A 63 8.20 -7.55 -3.31
CA ALA A 63 8.63 -8.41 -4.42
C ALA A 63 7.71 -8.35 -5.65
N PHE A 64 6.58 -7.63 -5.63
CA PHE A 64 5.59 -7.68 -6.70
C PHE A 64 6.19 -7.50 -8.11
N LEU A 65 6.89 -6.39 -8.35
CA LEU A 65 7.54 -6.08 -9.64
C LEU A 65 8.80 -6.91 -9.92
N THR A 66 9.25 -7.74 -8.99
CA THR A 66 10.41 -8.64 -9.17
C THR A 66 10.04 -10.10 -8.93
N SER A 67 8.75 -10.45 -8.95
CA SER A 67 8.28 -11.78 -8.52
C SER A 67 8.64 -12.89 -9.52
N ASP A 68 8.98 -12.52 -10.75
CA ASP A 68 9.55 -13.37 -11.80
C ASP A 68 11.09 -13.40 -11.81
N GLY A 69 11.75 -12.74 -10.85
CA GLY A 69 13.20 -12.60 -10.77
C GLY A 69 13.79 -11.49 -11.63
N SER A 70 12.98 -10.77 -12.41
CA SER A 70 13.44 -9.62 -13.19
C SER A 70 13.75 -8.42 -12.27
N PRO A 71 14.72 -7.56 -12.64
CA PRO A 71 15.06 -6.37 -11.86
C PRO A 71 14.03 -5.24 -12.02
N SER A 72 14.00 -4.37 -11.01
CA SER A 72 13.22 -3.13 -10.99
C SER A 72 13.94 -2.06 -10.18
N LEU A 73 13.61 -0.80 -10.44
CA LEU A 73 14.18 0.39 -9.84
C LEU A 73 13.11 1.13 -9.02
N VAL A 74 13.43 1.41 -7.75
CA VAL A 74 12.64 2.31 -6.91
C VAL A 74 13.04 3.75 -7.26
N VAL A 75 12.12 4.49 -7.86
CA VAL A 75 12.33 5.88 -8.30
C VAL A 75 11.89 6.91 -7.26
N ALA A 76 10.99 6.52 -6.35
CA ALA A 76 10.58 7.33 -5.21
C ALA A 76 10.33 6.45 -3.98
N ASN A 77 10.86 6.87 -2.83
CA ASN A 77 10.62 6.22 -1.53
C ASN A 77 10.77 7.25 -0.42
N ASN A 78 9.75 8.09 -0.26
CA ASN A 78 9.80 9.22 0.67
C ASN A 78 8.78 9.05 1.80
N ILE A 79 9.20 9.41 3.01
CA ILE A 79 8.35 9.52 4.19
C ILE A 79 8.41 10.96 4.67
N SER A 80 7.25 11.52 4.97
CA SER A 80 7.07 12.85 5.56
C SER A 80 6.21 12.76 6.81
N THR A 81 5.89 13.90 7.42
CA THR A 81 5.16 13.98 8.68
C THR A 81 3.72 13.44 8.57
N SER A 82 3.06 13.62 7.42
CA SER A 82 1.64 13.27 7.22
C SER A 82 1.38 12.45 5.95
N TYR A 83 2.42 12.10 5.20
CA TYR A 83 2.31 11.30 3.98
C TYR A 83 3.55 10.44 3.72
N ALA A 84 3.36 9.42 2.88
CA ALA A 84 4.42 8.62 2.29
C ALA A 84 4.17 8.44 0.79
N THR A 85 5.22 8.46 -0.01
CA THR A 85 5.15 8.28 -1.47
C THR A 85 6.06 7.13 -1.89
N TYR A 86 5.61 6.31 -2.82
CA TYR A 86 6.39 5.24 -3.41
C TYR A 86 6.20 5.20 -4.92
N GLY A 87 7.27 4.90 -5.65
CA GLY A 87 7.24 4.69 -7.09
C GLY A 87 8.32 3.68 -7.47
N GLU A 88 7.95 2.69 -8.27
CA GLU A 88 8.83 1.63 -8.74
C GLU A 88 8.50 1.26 -10.18
N THR A 89 9.52 1.01 -10.99
CA THR A 89 9.39 0.56 -12.38
C THR A 89 10.29 -0.64 -12.64
N ARG A 90 9.84 -1.59 -13.45
CA ARG A 90 10.69 -2.64 -14.00
C ARG A 90 11.79 -2.03 -14.87
N THR A 91 12.95 -2.68 -14.95
CA THR A 91 14.09 -2.25 -15.81
C THR A 91 14.33 -3.23 -16.96
N VAL A 92 13.29 -3.96 -17.33
CA VAL A 92 13.21 -4.91 -18.46
C VAL A 92 12.03 -4.49 -19.33
N THR A 93 11.89 -5.02 -20.54
CA THR A 93 10.76 -4.68 -21.43
C THR A 93 9.54 -5.58 -21.25
N THR A 94 9.55 -6.47 -20.26
CA THR A 94 8.43 -7.38 -19.97
C THR A 94 7.67 -6.92 -18.75
N ASP A 95 6.35 -7.06 -18.83
CA ASP A 95 5.42 -6.74 -17.75
C ASP A 95 5.10 -7.96 -16.89
N ILE A 96 4.44 -7.74 -15.75
CA ILE A 96 4.05 -8.79 -14.82
C ILE A 96 2.57 -8.73 -14.42
N THR A 97 1.94 -9.90 -14.33
CA THR A 97 0.60 -10.07 -13.74
C THR A 97 0.71 -10.87 -12.46
N GLY A 98 -0.31 -10.82 -11.62
CA GLY A 98 -0.39 -11.64 -10.42
C GLY A 98 -0.73 -10.81 -9.20
N ASN A 99 -0.40 -11.31 -8.02
CA ASN A 99 -0.63 -10.64 -6.74
C ASN A 99 0.63 -10.67 -5.88
N GLY A 100 0.87 -9.60 -5.12
CA GLY A 100 2.01 -9.54 -4.22
C GLY A 100 2.18 -8.18 -3.55
N THR A 101 3.09 -8.14 -2.58
CA THR A 101 3.45 -6.91 -1.88
C THR A 101 4.36 -6.05 -2.76
N LEU A 102 3.92 -4.82 -3.03
CA LEU A 102 4.71 -3.79 -3.71
C LEU A 102 5.69 -3.13 -2.73
N ALA A 103 5.21 -2.81 -1.53
CA ALA A 103 6.02 -2.22 -0.47
C ALA A 103 5.38 -2.46 0.90
N THR A 104 6.18 -2.39 1.96
CA THR A 104 5.74 -2.48 3.36
C THR A 104 6.12 -1.19 4.08
N LEU A 105 5.14 -0.53 4.70
CA LEU A 105 5.36 0.62 5.57
C LEU A 105 5.33 0.19 7.03
N THR A 106 6.24 0.73 7.83
CA THR A 106 6.21 0.63 9.30
C THR A 106 5.79 1.96 9.88
N PHE A 107 4.80 1.93 10.77
CA PHE A 107 4.31 3.07 11.54
C PHE A 107 4.52 2.85 13.03
N ARG A 108 4.55 3.94 13.80
CA ARG A 108 4.42 3.95 15.25
C ARG A 108 3.20 4.78 15.64
N VAL A 109 2.37 4.25 16.54
CA VAL A 109 1.33 5.03 17.21
C VAL A 109 2.00 5.94 18.24
N ARG A 110 1.76 7.24 18.18
CA ARG A 110 2.31 8.19 19.16
C ARG A 110 1.81 7.87 20.56
N ASP A 111 2.66 8.13 21.56
CA ASP A 111 2.36 7.84 22.95
C ASP A 111 1.16 8.66 23.47
N ASN A 112 0.93 9.84 22.89
CA ASN A 112 -0.18 10.75 23.21
C ASN A 112 -1.36 10.67 22.24
N ALA A 113 -1.37 9.74 21.29
CA ALA A 113 -2.45 9.62 20.29
C ALA A 113 -3.81 9.38 20.96
N THR A 114 -4.87 10.08 20.59
CA THR A 114 -6.21 9.82 21.13
C THR A 114 -6.67 8.40 20.75
N PRO A 115 -7.35 7.62 21.62
CA PRO A 115 -7.88 6.32 21.24
C PRO A 115 -9.04 6.50 20.26
N GLY A 116 -9.15 5.63 19.27
CA GLY A 116 -10.14 5.77 18.20
C GLY A 116 -9.77 5.01 16.94
N ILE A 117 -10.61 5.11 15.93
CA ILE A 117 -10.38 4.50 14.61
C ILE A 117 -9.83 5.58 13.68
N TYR A 118 -8.67 5.32 13.09
CA TYR A 118 -8.00 6.22 12.17
C TYR A 118 -7.77 5.54 10.83
N THR A 119 -7.92 6.28 9.73
CA THR A 119 -7.73 5.74 8.39
C THR A 119 -6.34 6.08 7.87
N LEU A 120 -5.68 5.09 7.27
CA LEU A 120 -4.54 5.28 6.37
C LEU A 120 -5.11 5.26 4.95
N ALA A 121 -4.96 6.35 4.21
CA ALA A 121 -5.69 6.54 2.96
C ALA A 121 -4.76 6.75 1.76
N PHE A 122 -5.00 6.00 0.69
CA PHE A 122 -4.48 6.31 -0.63
C PHE A 122 -5.02 7.66 -1.12
N LYS A 123 -4.19 8.40 -1.86
CA LYS A 123 -4.64 9.51 -2.70
C LYS A 123 -5.03 8.94 -4.07
N PRO A 124 -6.32 8.95 -4.46
CA PRO A 124 -6.77 8.28 -5.68
C PRO A 124 -6.00 8.73 -6.93
N ASP A 125 -5.82 10.04 -7.11
CA ASP A 125 -5.14 10.61 -8.28
C ASP A 125 -3.62 10.35 -8.32
N ASN A 126 -3.06 9.78 -7.24
CA ASN A 126 -1.65 9.45 -7.13
C ASN A 126 -1.45 7.97 -6.74
N THR A 127 -2.40 7.10 -7.10
CA THR A 127 -2.31 5.65 -6.90
C THR A 127 -2.54 4.98 -8.25
N ILE A 128 -1.45 4.56 -8.90
CA ILE A 128 -1.43 4.24 -10.33
C ILE A 128 -0.66 2.93 -10.54
N LEU A 129 -1.19 2.09 -11.41
CA LEU A 129 -0.43 1.04 -12.10
C LEU A 129 -0.34 1.43 -13.58
N ALA A 130 0.78 1.14 -14.23
CA ALA A 130 0.96 1.36 -15.66
C ALA A 130 1.68 0.18 -16.32
N ASP A 131 1.43 -0.04 -17.60
CA ASP A 131 2.14 -1.02 -18.43
C ASP A 131 3.44 -0.44 -19.03
N THR A 132 4.14 -1.24 -19.85
CA THR A 132 5.42 -0.83 -20.46
C THR A 132 5.29 0.34 -21.43
N ASP A 133 4.10 0.60 -21.95
CA ASP A 133 3.81 1.69 -22.89
C ASP A 133 3.36 2.96 -22.15
N THR A 134 3.42 2.94 -20.81
CA THR A 134 3.02 4.01 -19.89
C THR A 134 1.51 4.27 -19.84
N GLU A 135 0.71 3.35 -20.36
CA GLU A 135 -0.75 3.44 -20.25
C GLU A 135 -1.18 3.06 -18.83
N THR A 136 -2.09 3.86 -18.27
CA THR A 136 -2.59 3.63 -16.91
C THR A 136 -3.60 2.49 -16.88
N ILE A 137 -3.41 1.58 -15.93
CA ILE A 137 -4.31 0.47 -15.67
C ILE A 137 -5.36 0.90 -14.66
N SER A 138 -6.63 0.73 -15.01
CA SER A 138 -7.74 1.01 -14.09
C SER A 138 -7.69 0.09 -12.88
N ILE A 139 -7.64 0.67 -11.68
CA ILE A 139 -7.60 -0.07 -10.42
C ILE A 139 -8.67 0.39 -9.44
N SER A 140 -9.15 -0.53 -8.61
CA SER A 140 -9.82 -0.17 -7.35
C SER A 140 -8.79 -0.02 -6.23
N ILE A 141 -9.04 0.89 -5.28
CA ILE A 141 -8.18 1.12 -4.12
C ILE A 141 -8.92 0.79 -2.82
N SER A 142 -8.22 0.15 -1.88
CA SER A 142 -8.75 -0.16 -0.54
C SER A 142 -7.81 0.31 0.56
N ASN A 143 -8.29 1.27 1.35
CA ASN A 143 -7.60 1.86 2.50
C ASN A 143 -7.56 0.89 3.69
N ALA A 144 -6.75 1.21 4.70
CA ALA A 144 -6.73 0.51 5.98
C ALA A 144 -7.26 1.39 7.12
N ALA A 145 -7.86 0.75 8.13
CA ALA A 145 -8.23 1.38 9.39
C ALA A 145 -7.41 0.81 10.55
N VAL A 146 -6.94 1.68 11.43
CA VAL A 146 -6.17 1.33 12.62
C VAL A 146 -6.95 1.80 13.84
N THR A 147 -7.32 0.86 14.69
CA THR A 147 -7.94 1.14 15.99
C THR A 147 -6.84 1.36 17.02
N VAL A 148 -6.65 2.61 17.45
CA VAL A 148 -5.73 2.97 18.52
C VAL A 148 -6.37 2.65 19.86
N MET A 149 -5.75 1.74 20.60
CA MET A 149 -6.18 1.32 21.93
C MET A 149 -5.45 2.07 23.03
N ASN A 150 -6.05 2.11 24.22
CA ASN A 150 -5.35 2.53 25.43
C ASN A 150 -4.16 1.59 25.70
N ASN A 151 -3.09 2.15 26.28
CA ASN A 151 -2.01 1.32 26.79
C ASN A 151 -2.54 0.55 28.00
N THR A 152 -2.82 -0.75 27.86
CA THR A 152 -3.01 -1.63 29.01
C THR A 152 -1.62 -1.97 29.54
N PRO A 153 -1.24 -1.56 30.77
CA PRO A 153 -0.02 -2.05 31.40
C PRO A 153 -0.03 -3.59 31.44
N PRO A 154 1.11 -4.27 31.30
CA PRO A 154 1.19 -5.70 31.60
C PRO A 154 0.68 -5.93 33.03
N ARG A 155 -0.26 -6.86 33.19
CA ARG A 155 -0.76 -7.30 34.50
C ARG A 155 0.32 -8.08 35.24
#